data_AF-A0A6J8EUY4-F1
#
_entry.id   AF-A0A6J8EUY4-F1
#
_cell.length_a   1.000
_cell.length_b   1.000
_cell.length_c   1.000
_cell.angle_alpha   90.00
_cell.angle_beta   90.00
_cell.angle_gamma   90.00
#
_symmetry.space_group_name_H-M   'P 1'
#
loop_
_entity.id
_entity.type
_entity.pdbx_description
1 polymer ?
#
loop_
_entity_poly.entity_id
_entity_poly.type
_entity_poly.pdbx_seq_one_letter_code
_entity_poly.pdbx_strand_id
1 'polypeptide(L)'
;MSNWDLEIEAEASEGDEMDETVIAKPDESVPLEDLKKEKAKAKSTFTKTRHSLLQILEEDFPDREEIKVFQEIMINAEEKAMDIMGNIYDEYKHRNDILNMKKTTKEMEKMEEEFTDAENECRDYLIESKDGSSIGSSVSRISKRANVNSGNKVESKPIN
;
A
#
# COMPACT_ATOMS: atom_id res chain seq x y z
N MET A 1 35.54 -30.52 67.60
CA MET A 1 35.04 -30.84 66.24
C MET A 1 33.62 -31.35 66.40
N SER A 2 32.53 -30.65 66.10
CA SER A 2 32.26 -29.26 65.71
C SER A 2 30.78 -29.02 66.05
N ASN A 3 30.50 -27.79 66.51
CA ASN A 3 29.23 -27.16 66.82
C ASN A 3 27.98 -27.69 66.10
N TRP A 4 26.92 -27.90 66.89
CA TRP A 4 25.53 -27.78 66.46
C TRP A 4 24.78 -26.97 67.52
N ASP A 5 25.18 -25.70 67.64
CA ASP A 5 24.36 -24.67 68.25
C ASP A 5 23.83 -23.81 67.12
N LEU A 6 22.51 -23.72 66.99
CA LEU A 6 21.84 -22.49 66.62
C LEU A 6 20.35 -22.60 66.97
N GLU A 7 20.02 -21.77 67.96
CA GLU A 7 18.71 -21.52 68.53
C GLU A 7 17.71 -20.97 67.50
N ILE A 8 16.46 -21.25 67.83
CA ILE A 8 15.20 -20.77 67.24
C ILE A 8 15.07 -19.27 67.48
N GLU A 9 14.69 -18.48 66.46
CA GLU A 9 13.76 -17.36 66.67
C GLU A 9 12.79 -17.27 65.49
N ALA A 10 11.52 -17.51 65.78
CA ALA A 10 10.40 -17.17 64.93
C ALA A 10 9.94 -15.77 65.32
N GLU A 11 10.16 -14.78 64.45
CA GLU A 11 9.47 -13.50 64.51
C GLU A 11 8.61 -13.35 63.26
N ALA A 12 7.30 -13.37 63.48
CA ALA A 12 6.32 -12.88 62.54
C ALA A 12 6.38 -11.35 62.53
N SER A 13 6.66 -10.74 61.37
CA SER A 13 6.44 -9.32 61.14
C SER A 13 5.45 -9.16 59.99
N GLU A 14 4.27 -8.65 60.34
CA GLU A 14 3.28 -8.03 59.46
C GLU A 14 3.83 -6.73 58.84
N GLY A 15 3.28 -6.35 57.68
CA GLY A 15 3.42 -5.02 57.03
C GLY A 15 4.73 -4.85 56.26
N ASP A 16 4.78 -4.39 55.00
CA ASP A 16 3.90 -3.43 54.34
C ASP A 16 3.71 -3.77 52.86
N GLU A 17 2.46 -3.59 52.41
CA GLU A 17 2.11 -3.32 51.02
C GLU A 17 2.99 -2.17 50.50
N MET A 18 3.89 -2.46 49.56
CA MET A 18 4.38 -1.43 48.65
C MET A 18 3.73 -1.67 47.31
N ASP A 19 2.57 -1.02 47.18
CA ASP A 19 1.89 -0.63 45.97
C ASP A 19 2.90 -0.36 44.85
N GLU A 20 3.08 -1.36 43.98
CA GLU A 20 3.68 -1.16 42.66
C GLU A 20 2.65 -0.34 41.89
N THR A 21 2.65 0.97 42.13
CA THR A 21 1.94 1.92 41.29
C THR A 21 2.52 1.74 39.90
N VAL A 22 1.87 0.90 39.11
CA VAL A 22 1.97 0.85 37.66
C VAL A 22 1.57 2.25 37.24
N ILE A 23 2.55 3.13 37.11
CA ILE A 23 2.39 4.38 36.37
C ILE A 23 2.19 3.92 34.94
N ALA A 24 0.94 3.58 34.62
CA ALA A 24 0.47 3.50 33.26
C ALA A 24 0.77 4.89 32.69
N LYS A 25 1.87 4.97 31.93
CA LYS A 25 2.10 6.12 31.07
C LYS A 25 0.78 6.32 30.30
N PRO A 26 0.20 7.52 30.30
CA PRO A 26 -0.97 7.77 29.48
C PRO A 26 -0.57 7.34 28.07
N ASP A 27 -1.29 6.34 27.57
CA ASP A 27 -1.11 5.80 26.24
C ASP A 27 -1.41 6.96 25.28
N GLU A 28 -0.37 7.67 24.85
CA GLU A 28 -0.44 8.65 23.75
C GLU A 28 -0.62 7.92 22.41
N SER A 29 -1.25 6.74 22.40
CA SER A 29 -1.72 6.12 21.17
C SER A 29 -2.84 6.98 20.60
N VAL A 30 -2.65 7.44 19.37
CA VAL A 30 -3.76 7.96 18.57
C VAL A 30 -4.79 6.83 18.51
N PRO A 31 -6.07 7.08 18.88
CA PRO A 31 -7.06 6.03 18.90
C PRO A 31 -7.10 5.30 17.55
N LEU A 32 -7.09 3.97 17.59
CA LEU A 32 -7.11 3.12 16.38
C LEU A 32 -8.21 3.53 15.38
N GLU A 33 -9.33 4.05 15.86
CA GLU A 33 -10.41 4.57 15.01
C GLU A 33 -10.03 5.84 14.24
N ASP A 34 -9.21 6.71 14.82
CA ASP A 34 -8.70 7.89 14.13
C ASP A 34 -7.63 7.51 13.09
N LEU A 35 -6.74 6.57 13.43
CA LEU A 35 -5.81 5.99 12.45
C LEU A 35 -6.55 5.38 11.26
N LYS A 36 -7.65 4.65 11.49
CA LYS A 36 -8.49 4.11 10.40
C LYS A 36 -9.10 5.20 9.51
N LYS A 37 -9.56 6.31 10.09
CA LYS A 37 -10.08 7.46 9.32
C LYS A 37 -8.98 8.12 8.50
N GLU A 38 -7.81 8.31 9.09
CA GLU A 38 -6.66 8.88 8.38
C GLU A 38 -6.18 7.97 7.25
N LYS A 39 -6.11 6.65 7.50
CA LYS A 39 -5.85 5.65 6.47
C LYS A 39 -6.83 5.81 5.31
N ALA A 40 -8.13 5.88 5.59
CA ALA A 40 -9.14 6.01 4.55
C ALA A 40 -8.95 7.29 3.69
N LYS A 41 -8.56 8.40 4.31
CA LYS A 41 -8.24 9.65 3.60
C LYS A 41 -6.98 9.53 2.74
N ALA A 42 -5.89 8.98 3.31
CA ALA A 42 -4.63 8.79 2.61
C ALA A 42 -4.81 7.84 1.40
N LYS A 43 -5.44 6.69 1.61
CA LYS A 43 -5.80 5.75 0.54
C LYS A 43 -6.67 6.40 -0.53
N SER A 44 -7.69 7.15 -0.14
CA SER A 44 -8.52 7.85 -1.13
C SER A 44 -7.73 8.84 -1.96
N THR A 45 -6.74 9.51 -1.36
CA THR A 45 -5.85 10.44 -2.07
C THR A 45 -4.97 9.67 -3.04
N PHE A 46 -4.27 8.64 -2.57
CA PHE A 46 -3.47 7.74 -3.41
C PHE A 46 -4.26 7.22 -4.60
N THR A 47 -5.44 6.63 -4.37
CA THR A 47 -6.28 6.09 -5.44
C THR A 47 -6.68 7.17 -6.45
N LYS A 48 -7.12 8.35 -5.99
CA LYS A 48 -7.52 9.44 -6.90
C LYS A 48 -6.34 9.92 -7.73
N THR A 49 -5.21 10.20 -7.10
CA THR A 49 -4.01 10.67 -7.79
C THR A 49 -3.50 9.64 -8.79
N ARG A 50 -3.47 8.35 -8.42
CA ARG A 50 -3.12 7.26 -9.34
C ARG A 50 -4.04 7.25 -10.57
N HIS A 51 -5.35 7.33 -10.37
CA HIS A 51 -6.30 7.32 -11.50
C HIS A 51 -6.12 8.54 -12.40
N SER A 52 -5.92 9.73 -11.83
CA SER A 52 -5.62 10.94 -12.61
C SER A 52 -4.32 10.80 -13.40
N LEU A 53 -3.28 10.24 -12.78
CA LEU A 53 -1.99 10.01 -13.43
C LEU A 53 -2.10 9.04 -14.61
N LEU A 54 -2.77 7.90 -14.43
CA LEU A 54 -3.02 6.93 -15.49
C LEU A 54 -3.86 7.54 -16.62
N GLN A 55 -4.86 8.36 -16.28
CA GLN A 55 -5.68 9.07 -17.27
C GLN A 55 -4.84 10.03 -18.11
N ILE A 56 -3.92 10.79 -17.51
CA ILE A 56 -3.00 11.68 -18.22
C ILE A 56 -2.12 10.88 -19.18
N LEU A 57 -1.60 9.72 -18.75
CA LEU A 57 -0.76 8.86 -19.59
C LEU A 57 -1.51 8.28 -20.81
N GLU A 58 -2.83 8.14 -20.74
CA GLU A 58 -3.66 7.68 -21.86
C GLU A 58 -3.91 8.76 -22.92
N GLU A 59 -3.65 10.04 -22.63
CA GLU A 59 -3.86 11.15 -23.56
C GLU A 59 -2.94 11.04 -24.80
N ASP A 60 -3.34 11.71 -25.89
CA ASP A 60 -2.55 11.68 -27.14
C ASP A 60 -1.22 12.44 -27.01
N PHE A 61 -1.20 13.51 -26.20
CA PHE A 61 -0.02 14.34 -25.94
C PHE A 61 0.07 14.75 -24.46
N PRO A 62 0.41 13.80 -23.56
CA PRO A 62 0.48 14.08 -22.12
C PRO A 62 1.53 15.16 -21.79
N ASP A 63 1.22 16.06 -20.86
CA ASP A 63 2.22 17.02 -20.36
C ASP A 63 3.17 16.35 -19.38
N ARG A 64 4.47 16.36 -19.73
CA ARG A 64 5.53 15.76 -18.92
C ARG A 64 5.66 16.38 -17.53
N GLU A 65 5.46 17.69 -17.42
CA GLU A 65 5.60 18.35 -16.12
C GLU A 65 4.40 18.02 -15.22
N GLU A 66 3.21 17.95 -15.80
CA GLU A 66 2.02 17.48 -15.11
C GLU A 66 2.19 16.03 -14.61
N ILE A 67 2.70 15.13 -15.45
CA ILE A 67 3.01 13.73 -15.06
C ILE A 67 3.94 13.69 -13.84
N LYS A 68 5.03 14.46 -13.84
CA LYS A 68 5.96 14.48 -12.69
C LYS A 68 5.28 14.98 -11.42
N VAL A 69 4.47 16.03 -11.51
CA VAL A 69 3.72 16.56 -10.36
C VAL A 69 2.77 15.51 -9.80
N PHE A 70 1.98 14.86 -10.66
CA PHE A 70 1.07 13.80 -10.20
C PHE A 70 1.81 12.56 -9.68
N GLN A 71 2.96 12.21 -10.26
CA GLN A 71 3.84 11.16 -9.76
C GLN A 71 4.34 11.48 -8.34
N GLU A 72 4.82 12.70 -8.08
CA GLU A 72 5.28 13.13 -6.76
C GLU A 72 4.14 13.14 -5.73
N ILE A 73 2.94 13.62 -6.12
CA ILE A 73 1.76 13.57 -5.24
C ILE A 73 1.39 12.11 -4.93
N MET A 74 1.49 11.21 -5.92
CA MET A 74 1.18 9.80 -5.74
C MET A 74 2.16 9.13 -4.77
N ILE A 75 3.47 9.38 -4.92
CA ILE A 75 4.52 8.90 -4.01
C ILE A 75 4.22 9.34 -2.58
N ASN A 76 4.05 10.65 -2.36
CA ASN A 76 3.77 11.18 -1.02
C ASN A 76 2.46 10.60 -0.41
N ALA A 77 1.46 10.34 -1.24
CA ALA A 77 0.19 9.78 -0.77
C ALA A 77 0.31 8.28 -0.42
N GLU A 78 1.14 7.53 -1.14
CA GLU A 78 1.47 6.13 -0.86
C GLU A 78 2.26 6.02 0.44
N GLU A 79 3.36 6.76 0.59
CA GLU A 79 4.22 6.74 1.77
C GLU A 79 3.40 7.04 3.03
N LYS A 80 2.56 8.08 2.97
CA LYS A 80 1.66 8.44 4.07
C LYS A 80 0.66 7.33 4.39
N ALA A 81 0.11 6.65 3.38
CA ALA A 81 -0.84 5.57 3.60
C ALA A 81 -0.13 4.36 4.23
N MET A 82 1.10 4.05 3.80
CA MET A 82 1.93 2.97 4.33
C MET A 82 2.33 3.21 5.79
N ASP A 83 2.76 4.43 6.13
CA ASP A 83 3.07 4.81 7.51
C ASP A 83 1.87 4.62 8.45
N ILE A 84 0.69 5.10 8.04
CA ILE A 84 -0.54 4.94 8.83
C ILE A 84 -0.92 3.46 8.95
N MET A 85 -0.76 2.67 7.88
CA MET A 85 -1.02 1.22 7.94
C MET A 85 -0.02 0.48 8.83
N GLY A 86 1.24 0.91 8.87
CA GLY A 86 2.24 0.45 9.83
C GLY A 86 1.81 0.70 11.27
N ASN A 87 1.38 1.92 11.59
CA ASN A 87 0.87 2.27 12.92
C ASN A 87 -0.36 1.43 13.30
N ILE A 88 -1.29 1.21 12.37
CA ILE A 88 -2.46 0.34 12.57
C ILE A 88 -2.04 -1.11 12.82
N TYR A 89 -1.02 -1.60 12.12
CA TYR A 89 -0.49 -2.93 12.32
C TYR A 89 0.09 -3.09 13.73
N ASP A 90 0.87 -2.12 14.20
CA ASP A 90 1.45 -2.12 15.54
C ASP A 90 0.37 -2.06 16.63
N GLU A 91 -0.70 -1.28 16.43
CA GLU A 91 -1.87 -1.28 17.30
C GLU A 91 -2.55 -2.65 17.38
N TYR A 92 -2.74 -3.33 16.25
CA TYR A 92 -3.29 -4.70 16.27
C TYR A 92 -2.33 -5.69 16.91
N LYS A 93 -1.01 -5.52 16.72
CA LYS A 93 0.01 -6.34 17.36
C LYS A 93 -0.01 -6.19 18.87
N HIS A 94 -0.10 -4.96 19.39
CA HIS A 94 -0.25 -4.69 20.83
C HIS A 94 -1.50 -5.38 21.41
N ARG A 95 -2.57 -5.48 20.63
CA ARG A 95 -3.83 -6.14 21.00
C ARG A 95 -3.84 -7.66 20.75
N ASN A 96 -2.75 -8.23 20.22
CA ASN A 96 -2.68 -9.62 19.75
C ASN A 96 -3.78 -9.99 18.72
N ASP A 97 -4.22 -9.03 17.91
CA ASP A 97 -5.25 -9.22 16.88
C ASP A 97 -4.63 -9.68 15.55
N ILE A 98 -4.27 -10.96 15.51
CA ILE A 98 -3.60 -11.60 14.37
C ILE A 98 -4.43 -11.50 13.08
N LEU A 99 -5.76 -11.55 13.19
CA LEU A 99 -6.63 -11.50 12.01
C LEU A 99 -6.52 -10.15 11.33
N ASN A 100 -6.60 -9.06 12.10
CA ASN A 100 -6.52 -7.73 11.53
C ASN A 100 -5.09 -7.33 11.13
N MET A 101 -4.06 -7.82 11.83
CA MET A 101 -2.67 -7.72 11.35
C MET A 101 -2.52 -8.29 9.93
N LYS A 102 -2.99 -9.52 9.70
CA LYS A 102 -2.93 -10.15 8.36
C LYS A 102 -3.71 -9.38 7.30
N LYS A 103 -4.85 -8.77 7.66
CA LYS A 103 -5.62 -7.94 6.72
C LYS A 103 -4.86 -6.67 6.37
N THR A 104 -4.24 -6.00 7.35
CA THR A 104 -3.44 -4.79 7.11
C THR A 104 -2.24 -5.11 6.22
N THR A 105 -1.50 -6.20 6.47
CA THR A 105 -0.38 -6.60 5.62
C THR A 105 -0.81 -6.84 4.16
N LYS A 106 -1.90 -7.58 3.93
CA LYS A 106 -2.43 -7.78 2.57
C LYS A 106 -2.87 -6.48 1.89
N GLU A 107 -3.39 -5.53 2.67
CA GLU A 107 -3.79 -4.23 2.16
C GLU A 107 -2.58 -3.38 1.75
N MET A 108 -1.48 -3.46 2.51
CA MET A 108 -0.19 -2.84 2.18
C MET A 108 0.42 -3.47 0.92
N GLU A 109 0.52 -4.80 0.85
CA GLU A 109 1.04 -5.52 -0.33
C GLU A 109 0.28 -5.13 -1.61
N LYS A 110 -1.05 -5.06 -1.54
CA LYS A 110 -1.88 -4.63 -2.67
C LYS A 110 -1.62 -3.17 -3.06
N MET A 111 -1.41 -2.29 -2.08
CA MET A 111 -1.12 -0.88 -2.35
C MET A 111 0.25 -0.72 -3.02
N GLU A 112 1.27 -1.45 -2.55
CA GLU A 112 2.61 -1.47 -3.14
C GLU A 112 2.58 -1.99 -4.58
N GLU A 113 1.82 -3.05 -4.86
CA GLU A 113 1.61 -3.57 -6.22
C GLU A 113 1.00 -2.49 -7.13
N GLU A 114 -0.12 -1.90 -6.71
CA GLU A 114 -0.80 -0.85 -7.48
C GLU A 114 0.06 0.41 -7.66
N PHE A 115 0.94 0.73 -6.70
CA PHE A 115 1.89 1.83 -6.80
C PHE A 115 3.00 1.51 -7.80
N THR A 116 3.60 0.33 -7.69
CA THR A 116 4.69 -0.13 -8.56
C THR A 116 4.25 -0.16 -10.02
N ASP A 117 3.04 -0.65 -10.29
CA ASP A 117 2.47 -0.65 -11.64
C ASP A 117 2.37 0.77 -12.21
N ALA A 118 1.77 1.70 -11.46
CA ALA A 118 1.63 3.08 -11.91
C ALA A 118 2.98 3.81 -12.04
N GLU A 119 3.93 3.54 -11.14
CA GLU A 119 5.26 4.11 -11.19
C GLU A 119 6.06 3.62 -12.41
N ASN A 120 5.92 2.33 -12.75
CA ASN A 120 6.53 1.75 -13.94
C ASN A 120 5.98 2.39 -15.22
N GLU A 121 4.65 2.55 -15.33
CA GLU A 121 4.04 3.22 -16.49
C GLU A 121 4.52 4.67 -16.66
N CYS A 122 4.62 5.42 -15.55
CA CYS A 122 5.17 6.78 -15.57
C CYS A 122 6.63 6.80 -16.01
N ARG A 123 7.44 5.87 -15.49
CA ARG A 123 8.86 5.76 -15.79
C ARG A 123 9.06 5.43 -17.26
N ASP A 124 8.31 4.48 -17.80
CA ASP A 124 8.38 4.06 -19.20
C ASP A 124 8.06 5.24 -20.13
N TYR A 125 7.00 5.99 -19.86
CA TYR A 125 6.65 7.19 -20.62
C TYR A 125 7.76 8.26 -20.57
N LEU A 126 8.29 8.56 -19.37
CA LEU A 126 9.31 9.59 -19.19
C LEU A 126 10.66 9.19 -19.81
N ILE A 127 10.97 7.90 -19.91
CA ILE A 127 12.17 7.39 -20.59
C ILE A 127 11.98 7.37 -22.11
N GLU A 128 10.88 6.82 -22.63
CA GLU A 128 10.62 6.73 -24.08
C GLU A 128 10.61 8.12 -24.73
N SER A 129 10.02 9.10 -24.05
CA SER A 129 10.03 10.50 -24.48
C SER A 129 11.40 11.19 -24.37
N LYS A 130 12.39 10.60 -23.68
CA LYS A 130 13.77 11.12 -23.61
C LYS A 130 14.61 10.64 -24.80
N ASP A 131 14.35 9.45 -25.30
CA ASP A 131 15.03 8.88 -26.48
C ASP A 131 14.39 9.31 -27.81
N GLY A 132 13.18 9.88 -27.78
CA GLY A 132 12.48 10.46 -28.94
C GLY A 132 13.02 11.81 -29.48
N SER A 133 14.09 12.38 -28.92
CA SER A 133 14.76 13.57 -29.50
C SER A 133 15.72 13.22 -30.64
N SER A 134 15.82 11.97 -31.07
CA SER A 134 16.48 11.61 -32.33
C SER A 134 15.82 10.37 -32.94
N ILE A 135 15.23 10.58 -34.12
CA ILE A 135 14.64 9.58 -35.04
C ILE A 135 13.15 9.30 -34.77
N GLY A 136 12.33 9.94 -35.59
CA GLY A 136 10.90 9.67 -35.66
C GLY A 136 10.61 8.20 -35.98
N SER A 137 9.64 7.65 -35.27
CA SER A 137 8.92 6.47 -35.71
C SER A 137 7.47 6.62 -35.26
N SER A 138 6.62 6.97 -36.22
CA SER A 138 5.17 6.96 -36.07
C SER A 138 4.69 5.52 -35.85
N VAL A 139 4.60 5.07 -34.60
CA VAL A 139 3.90 3.82 -34.30
C VAL A 139 2.43 4.14 -34.05
N SER A 140 1.66 4.07 -35.12
CA SER A 140 0.20 4.10 -35.10
C SER A 140 -0.31 2.94 -34.24
N ARG A 141 -1.04 3.25 -33.16
CA ARG A 141 -1.76 2.28 -32.31
C ARG A 141 -2.83 1.58 -33.17
N ILE A 142 -2.46 0.47 -33.82
CA ILE A 142 -3.40 -0.36 -34.58
C ILE A 142 -4.36 -1.02 -33.58
N SER A 143 -5.60 -0.53 -33.57
CA SER A 143 -6.71 -1.15 -32.82
C SER A 143 -6.93 -2.57 -33.31
N LYS A 144 -6.69 -3.56 -32.43
CA LYS A 144 -7.14 -4.94 -32.63
C LYS A 144 -8.67 -4.99 -32.58
N ARG A 145 -9.32 -4.96 -33.73
CA ARG A 145 -10.64 -5.59 -33.93
C ARG A 145 -10.48 -6.80 -34.84
N ALA A 146 -10.14 -7.94 -34.24
CA ALA A 146 -10.28 -9.23 -34.90
C ALA A 146 -11.77 -9.59 -34.94
N ASN A 147 -12.44 -9.21 -36.03
CA ASN A 147 -13.78 -9.70 -36.35
C ASN A 147 -13.65 -11.12 -36.91
N VAL A 148 -14.01 -12.10 -36.09
CA VAL A 148 -14.13 -13.50 -36.51
C VAL A 148 -15.38 -13.61 -37.36
N ASN A 149 -15.23 -13.70 -38.69
CA ASN A 149 -16.33 -14.11 -39.57
C ASN A 149 -15.85 -15.18 -40.55
N SER A 150 -15.82 -16.41 -40.04
CA SER A 150 -15.69 -17.63 -40.80
C SER A 150 -17.01 -17.97 -41.50
N GLY A 151 -17.02 -18.00 -42.83
CA GLY A 151 -18.12 -18.61 -43.58
C GLY A 151 -18.33 -18.06 -44.99
N ASN A 152 -17.46 -18.44 -45.94
CA ASN A 152 -17.75 -18.28 -47.37
C ASN A 152 -17.76 -19.67 -48.02
N LYS A 153 -18.96 -20.26 -48.14
CA LYS A 153 -19.22 -21.43 -49.01
C LYS A 153 -19.86 -20.90 -50.29
N VAL A 154 -19.04 -20.67 -51.31
CA VAL A 154 -19.51 -20.37 -52.68
C VAL A 154 -19.88 -21.70 -53.35
N GLU A 155 -21.17 -21.98 -53.43
CA GLU A 155 -21.72 -23.04 -54.27
C GLU A 155 -22.12 -22.44 -55.62
N SER A 156 -21.19 -22.48 -56.57
CA SER A 156 -21.40 -22.06 -57.95
C SER A 156 -22.18 -23.14 -58.70
N LYS A 157 -23.43 -22.85 -59.08
CA LYS A 157 -24.15 -23.58 -60.15
C LYS A 157 -23.92 -22.87 -61.48
N PRO A 158 -23.52 -23.56 -62.56
CA PRO A 158 -23.73 -23.05 -63.89
C PRO A 158 -25.09 -23.52 -64.45
N ILE A 159 -25.58 -22.68 -65.34
CA ILE A 159 -26.88 -22.65 -65.99
C ILE A 159 -26.79 -23.36 -67.34
N ASN A 160 -27.91 -24.02 -67.70
CA ASN A 160 -28.32 -24.64 -68.97
C ASN A 160 -27.98 -26.13 -69.17
#